data_AF-A0A9D8KYS9-F1
#
_entry.id   AF-A0A9D8KYS9-F1
#
_cell.length_a   1.000
_cell.length_b   1.000
_cell.length_c   1.000
_cell.angle_alpha   90.00
_cell.angle_beta   90.00
_cell.angle_gamma   90.00
#
_symmetry.space_group_name_H-M   'P 1'
#
loop_
_entity.id
_entity.type
_entity.pdbx_description
1 polymer ?
#
loop_
_entity_poly.entity_id
_entity_poly.type
_entity_poly.pdbx_seq_one_letter_code
_entity_poly.pdbx_strand_id
1 'polypeptide(L)'
;MTAAAATVPPSPLPDDRRVLLTRLVDGLDGNSLWWLSGFAAGLAQGHPPPSLAVIAGGQPAAQAAGRLTIVYGSQTGNARRAAEQLAGDAEAAGLAVRLLRADAYPTR
;
A
#
# COMPACT_ATOMS: atom_id res chain seq x y z
N MET A 1 -15.28 1.53 45.32
CA MET A 1 -14.55 1.87 44.09
C MET A 1 -15.32 1.28 42.92
N THR A 2 -16.18 2.09 42.28
CA THR A 2 -17.04 1.66 41.17
C THR A 2 -16.49 2.34 39.91
N ALA A 3 -15.95 1.55 38.99
CA ALA A 3 -15.40 2.06 37.74
C ALA A 3 -16.56 2.50 36.83
N ALA A 4 -16.59 3.78 36.48
CA ALA A 4 -17.52 4.31 35.49
C ALA A 4 -17.16 3.76 34.11
N ALA A 5 -18.09 3.02 33.50
CA ALA A 5 -17.95 2.58 32.13
C ALA A 5 -17.92 3.81 31.20
N ALA A 6 -16.79 4.03 30.53
CA ALA A 6 -16.66 5.10 29.57
C ALA A 6 -17.59 4.82 28.38
N THR A 7 -18.66 5.61 28.25
CA THR A 7 -19.53 5.58 27.07
C THR A 7 -18.76 6.15 25.89
N VAL A 8 -18.21 5.29 25.05
CA VAL A 8 -17.62 5.68 23.78
C VAL A 8 -18.74 6.27 22.91
N PRO A 9 -18.63 7.52 22.43
CA PRO A 9 -19.65 8.09 21.55
C PRO A 9 -19.78 7.26 20.26
N PRO A 10 -20.96 7.20 19.63
CA PRO A 10 -21.28 6.28 18.54
C PRO A 10 -20.48 6.50 17.23
N SER A 11 -19.60 7.50 17.17
CA SER A 11 -18.49 7.66 16.22
C SER A 11 -17.80 8.99 16.54
N PRO A 12 -16.47 9.12 16.32
CA PRO A 12 -15.79 10.41 16.43
C PRO A 12 -16.10 11.39 15.29
N LEU A 13 -16.93 11.00 14.29
CA LEU A 13 -17.25 11.83 13.12
C LEU A 13 -18.54 12.63 13.32
N PRO A 14 -18.58 13.92 12.91
CA PRO A 14 -19.81 14.71 12.75
C PRO A 14 -20.84 14.01 11.84
N ASP A 15 -22.13 14.27 12.05
CA ASP A 15 -23.24 13.60 11.35
C ASP A 15 -23.17 13.73 9.82
N ASP A 16 -22.82 14.91 9.32
CA ASP A 16 -22.59 15.19 7.90
C ASP A 16 -21.48 14.29 7.30
N ARG A 17 -20.38 14.09 8.04
CA ARG A 17 -19.30 13.21 7.63
C ARG A 17 -19.68 11.74 7.70
N ARG A 18 -20.55 11.35 8.64
CA ARG A 18 -21.07 9.98 8.73
C ARG A 18 -21.90 9.62 7.50
N VAL A 19 -22.76 10.52 7.03
CA VAL A 19 -23.56 10.29 5.80
C VAL A 19 -22.67 10.08 4.59
N LEU A 20 -21.59 10.86 4.45
CA LEU A 20 -20.62 10.71 3.37
C LEU A 20 -19.87 9.38 3.47
N LEU A 21 -19.45 8.99 4.68
CA LEU A 21 -18.78 7.71 4.90
C LEU A 21 -19.69 6.53 4.53
N THR A 22 -20.96 6.56 4.94
CA THR A 22 -21.93 5.51 4.58
C THR A 22 -22.11 5.39 3.08
N ARG A 23 -22.19 6.52 2.36
CA ARG A 23 -22.26 6.51 0.88
C ARG A 23 -20.99 6.00 0.22
N LEU A 24 -19.82 6.29 0.80
CA LEU A 24 -18.54 5.84 0.27
C LEU A 24 -18.36 4.33 0.38
N VAL A 25 -18.82 3.73 1.48
CA VAL A 25 -18.66 2.28 1.72
C VAL A 25 -19.77 1.44 1.09
N ASP A 26 -20.82 2.08 0.59
CA ASP A 26 -21.94 1.40 -0.05
C ASP A 26 -21.48 0.68 -1.33
N GLY A 27 -21.80 -0.62 -1.43
CA GLY A 27 -21.41 -1.46 -2.56
C GLY A 27 -19.93 -1.88 -2.63
N LEU A 28 -19.10 -1.49 -1.65
CA LEU A 28 -17.72 -2.01 -1.56
C LEU A 28 -17.70 -3.45 -1.06
N ASP A 29 -16.86 -4.27 -1.69
CA ASP A 29 -16.59 -5.63 -1.24
C ASP A 29 -15.57 -5.67 -0.09
N GLY A 30 -15.41 -6.83 0.54
CA GLY A 30 -14.54 -6.98 1.71
C GLY A 30 -13.08 -6.58 1.45
N ASN A 31 -12.56 -6.87 0.26
CA ASN A 31 -11.19 -6.50 -0.11
C ASN A 31 -11.03 -4.98 -0.25
N SER A 32 -12.00 -4.29 -0.88
CA SER A 32 -11.97 -2.83 -1.01
C SER A 32 -12.09 -2.13 0.34
N LEU A 33 -12.91 -2.65 1.26
CA LEU A 33 -13.01 -2.13 2.62
C LEU A 33 -11.70 -2.29 3.39
N TRP A 34 -11.01 -3.42 3.22
CA TRP A 34 -9.70 -3.65 3.84
C TRP A 34 -8.64 -2.68 3.30
N TRP A 35 -8.59 -2.48 1.99
CA TRP A 35 -7.70 -1.48 1.38
C TRP A 35 -8.01 -0.04 1.83
N LEU A 36 -9.29 0.34 1.89
CA LEU A 36 -9.74 1.66 2.36
C LEU A 36 -9.29 1.93 3.80
N SER A 37 -9.31 0.90 4.67
CA SER A 37 -8.80 1.03 6.04
C SER A 37 -7.30 1.35 6.07
N GLY A 38 -6.50 0.73 5.20
CA GLY A 38 -5.07 1.00 5.06
C GLY A 38 -4.79 2.41 4.50
N PHE A 39 -5.59 2.87 3.54
CA PHE A 39 -5.52 4.23 3.01
C PHE A 39 -5.77 5.28 4.10
N ALA A 40 -6.85 5.12 4.88
CA ALA A 40 -7.17 6.00 6.00
C ALA A 40 -6.08 5.99 7.09
N ALA A 41 -5.53 4.80 7.40
CA ALA A 41 -4.41 4.67 8.34
C ALA A 41 -3.15 5.39 7.83
N GLY A 42 -2.83 5.28 6.54
CA GLY A 42 -1.71 6.00 5.92
C GLY A 42 -1.84 7.52 6.03
N LEU A 43 -3.04 8.05 5.76
CA LEU A 43 -3.34 9.47 5.95
C LEU A 43 -3.12 9.93 7.40
N ALA A 44 -3.54 9.12 8.38
CA ALA A 44 -3.36 9.42 9.79
C ALA A 44 -1.89 9.44 10.23
N GLN A 45 -1.01 8.70 9.55
CA GLN A 45 0.44 8.72 9.80
C GLN A 45 1.17 9.87 9.10
N GLY A 46 0.44 10.79 8.46
CA GLY A 46 1.04 11.94 7.78
C GLY A 46 1.64 11.59 6.42
N HIS A 47 1.25 10.45 5.83
CA HIS A 47 1.52 10.21 4.42
C HIS A 47 0.50 11.01 3.62
N PRO A 48 0.90 12.10 2.94
CA PRO A 48 -0.04 12.86 2.13
C PRO A 48 -0.66 11.93 1.08
N PRO A 49 -1.95 12.10 0.74
CA PRO A 49 -2.55 11.33 -0.33
C PRO A 49 -1.68 11.52 -1.58
N PRO A 50 -1.34 10.45 -2.32
CA PRO A 50 -0.78 10.63 -3.65
C PRO A 50 -1.76 11.55 -4.38
N SER A 51 -1.23 12.62 -4.98
CA SER A 51 -2.01 13.57 -5.76
C SER A 51 -3.01 12.78 -6.58
N LEU A 52 -4.31 12.94 -6.32
CA LEU A 52 -5.37 12.32 -7.10
C LEU A 52 -5.31 12.95 -8.49
N ALA A 53 -4.39 12.45 -9.31
CA ALA A 53 -4.47 12.58 -10.75
C ALA A 53 -5.78 11.88 -11.10
N VAL A 54 -6.78 12.72 -11.35
CA VAL A 54 -8.08 12.36 -11.91
C VAL A 54 -7.84 11.28 -12.97
N ILE A 55 -8.29 10.05 -12.72
CA ILE A 55 -8.41 9.05 -13.77
C ILE A 55 -9.62 9.45 -14.60
N ALA A 56 -9.41 10.41 -15.50
CA ALA A 56 -10.31 10.69 -16.60
C ALA A 56 -9.61 10.23 -17.87
N GLY A 57 -9.95 9.02 -18.33
CA GLY A 57 -9.89 8.61 -19.74
C GLY A 57 -8.60 8.85 -20.54
N GLY A 58 -7.46 9.06 -19.89
CA GLY A 58 -6.18 9.24 -20.57
C GLY A 58 -5.57 7.90 -20.90
N GLN A 59 -5.24 7.68 -22.18
CA GLN A 59 -4.37 6.60 -22.63
C GLN A 59 -3.23 6.38 -21.64
N PRO A 60 -2.77 5.12 -21.44
CA PRO A 60 -1.69 4.86 -20.50
C PRO A 60 -0.53 5.74 -20.89
N ALA A 61 -0.28 6.79 -20.10
CA ALA A 61 1.01 7.41 -20.07
C ALA A 61 1.93 6.23 -19.80
N ALA A 62 2.83 5.96 -20.73
CA ALA A 62 3.88 4.98 -20.54
C ALA A 62 4.64 5.43 -19.29
N GLN A 63 4.17 4.97 -18.14
CA GLN A 63 4.81 5.08 -16.87
C GLN A 63 6.13 4.40 -17.14
N ALA A 64 7.21 5.19 -17.25
CA ALA A 64 8.53 4.71 -17.59
C ALA A 64 8.73 3.43 -16.80
N ALA A 65 8.74 2.28 -17.50
CA ALA A 65 8.47 0.97 -16.90
C ALA A 65 9.33 0.86 -15.64
N GLY A 66 8.69 1.01 -14.48
CA GLY A 66 9.40 1.21 -13.23
C GLY A 66 10.24 -0.03 -13.00
N ARG A 67 11.56 0.10 -13.01
CA ARG A 67 12.44 -1.05 -12.82
C ARG A 67 12.32 -1.53 -11.37
N LEU A 68 11.78 -2.74 -11.17
CA LEU A 68 11.69 -3.38 -9.87
C LEU A 68 13.10 -3.71 -9.39
N THR A 69 13.55 -3.09 -8.30
CA THR A 69 14.84 -3.42 -7.69
C THR A 69 14.63 -4.31 -6.48
N ILE A 70 15.14 -5.54 -6.54
CA ILE A 70 15.08 -6.52 -5.44
C ILE A 70 16.44 -6.50 -4.74
N VAL A 71 16.45 -6.14 -3.45
CA VAL A 71 17.66 -6.12 -2.62
C VAL A 71 17.59 -7.25 -1.62
N TYR A 72 18.62 -8.10 -1.57
CA TYR A 72 18.67 -9.25 -0.66
C TYR A 72 19.94 -9.26 0.20
N GLY A 73 19.80 -9.70 1.46
CA GLY A 73 20.92 -10.02 2.35
C GLY A 73 20.89 -11.51 2.67
N SER A 74 21.99 -12.24 2.40
CA SER A 74 22.04 -13.67 2.68
C SER A 74 23.39 -14.11 3.22
N GLN A 75 23.38 -14.80 4.35
CA GLN A 75 24.56 -15.41 4.95
C GLN A 75 24.73 -16.88 4.51
N THR A 76 23.64 -17.66 4.53
CA THR A 76 23.63 -19.11 4.21
C THR A 76 23.00 -19.42 2.84
N GLY A 77 22.61 -18.40 2.07
CA GLY A 77 22.09 -18.54 0.71
C GLY A 77 20.57 -18.67 0.59
N ASN A 78 19.82 -18.83 1.68
CA ASN A 78 18.35 -18.98 1.62
C ASN A 78 17.66 -17.75 1.02
N ALA A 79 18.00 -16.56 1.51
CA ALA A 79 17.45 -15.31 0.98
C ALA A 79 17.86 -15.03 -0.48
N ARG A 80 19.03 -15.51 -0.90
CA ARG A 80 19.46 -15.42 -2.31
C ARG A 80 18.53 -16.21 -3.21
N ARG A 81 18.26 -17.48 -2.89
CA ARG A 81 17.36 -18.34 -3.69
C ARG A 81 15.94 -17.77 -3.76
N ALA A 82 15.43 -17.25 -2.63
CA ALA A 82 14.12 -16.60 -2.60
C ALA A 82 14.07 -15.35 -3.49
N ALA A 83 15.14 -14.54 -3.49
CA ALA A 83 15.21 -13.33 -4.29
C ALA A 83 15.39 -13.63 -5.80
N GLU A 84 16.12 -14.69 -6.14
CA GLU A 84 16.23 -15.20 -7.53
C GLU A 84 14.88 -15.72 -8.04
N GLN A 85 14.12 -16.46 -7.23
CA GLN A 85 12.78 -16.90 -7.59
C GLN A 85 11.83 -15.72 -7.83
N LEU A 86 11.80 -14.76 -6.91
CA LEU A 86 10.98 -13.56 -7.05
C LEU A 86 11.35 -12.73 -8.29
N ALA A 87 12.64 -12.68 -8.64
CA ALA A 87 13.10 -12.02 -9.85
C ALA A 87 12.51 -12.71 -11.10
N GLY A 88 12.56 -14.04 -11.17
CA GLY A 88 11.98 -14.80 -12.27
C GLY A 88 10.47 -14.61 -12.40
N ASP A 89 9.74 -14.63 -11.28
CA ASP A 89 8.28 -14.43 -11.27
C ASP A 89 7.91 -13.00 -11.74
N ALA A 90 8.69 -11.99 -11.33
CA ALA A 90 8.50 -10.61 -11.73
C ALA A 90 8.85 -10.36 -13.21
N GLU A 91 9.92 -10.98 -13.72
CA GLU A 91 10.26 -10.93 -15.14
C GLU A 91 9.19 -11.60 -15.99
N ALA A 92 8.65 -12.75 -15.55
CA ALA A 92 7.52 -13.42 -16.20
C ALA A 92 6.25 -12.57 -16.21
N ALA A 93 6.07 -11.70 -15.20
CA ALA A 93 5.00 -10.71 -15.15
C ALA A 93 5.27 -9.46 -16.01
N GLY A 94 6.36 -9.43 -16.78
CA GLY A 94 6.72 -8.33 -17.69
C GLY A 94 7.39 -7.14 -17.00
N LEU A 95 7.87 -7.30 -15.76
CA LEU A 95 8.60 -6.25 -15.06
C LEU A 95 10.08 -6.28 -15.43
N ALA A 96 10.68 -5.11 -15.61
CA ALA A 96 12.14 -4.99 -15.68
C ALA A 96 12.72 -5.15 -14.26
N VAL A 97 13.50 -6.19 -14.01
CA VAL A 97 14.03 -6.49 -12.68
C VAL A 97 15.52 -6.16 -12.57
N ARG A 98 15.92 -5.64 -11.40
CA ARG A 98 17.32 -5.49 -10.99
C ARG A 98 17.50 -6.17 -9.63
N LEU A 99 18.21 -7.30 -9.62
CA LEU A 99 18.54 -8.02 -8.40
C LEU A 99 19.91 -7.58 -7.85
N LEU A 100 19.99 -7.23 -6.57
CA LEU A 100 21.21 -6.76 -5.91
C LEU A 100 21.37 -7.36 -4.52
N ARG A 101 22.62 -7.61 -4.13
CA ARG A 101 22.92 -7.80 -2.72
C ARG A 101 22.87 -6.48 -1.97
N ALA A 102 22.48 -6.53 -0.69
CA ALA A 102 22.38 -5.35 0.15
C ALA A 102 23.70 -4.57 0.31
N ASP A 103 24.85 -5.26 0.32
CA ASP A 103 26.19 -4.64 0.38
C ASP A 103 26.57 -3.89 -0.90
N ALA A 104 25.91 -4.19 -2.03
CA ALA A 104 26.13 -3.54 -3.32
C ALA A 104 25.08 -2.47 -3.65
N TYR A 105 24.14 -2.18 -2.74
CA TYR A 105 23.10 -1.19 -2.96
C TYR A 105 23.57 0.22 -2.55
N PRO A 106 23.58 1.22 -3.45
CA PRO A 106 23.99 2.58 -3.10
C PRO A 106 22.93 3.24 -2.20
N THR A 107 23.38 3.85 -1.10
CA THR A 107 22.52 4.49 -0.09
C THR A 107 22.49 6.02 -0.18
N ARG A 108 22.99 6.59 -1.28
CA ARG A 108 23.07 8.04 -1.50
C ARG A 108 22.72 8.41 -2.93
#